data_AF-A0AAW9MT40-F1
#
_entry.id   AF-A0AAW9MT40-F1
#
_cell.length_a   1.000
_cell.length_b   1.000
_cell.length_c   1.000
_cell.angle_alpha   90.00
_cell.angle_beta   90.00
_cell.angle_gamma   90.00
#
_symmetry.space_group_name_H-M   'P 1'
#
loop_
_entity.id
_entity.type
_entity.pdbx_description
1 polymer ?
#
loop_
_entity_poly.entity_id
_entity_poly.type
_entity_poly.pdbx_seq_one_letter_code
_entity_poly.pdbx_strand_id
1 'polypeptide(L)'
;MQKKRVKGFIINKFRGDKNLLKSGLKMIEDLTGVPVVGVVPYSEINIADEDSLIDKMKEANKGFTIEEADKEIENFSKIIEENMDMDLIYKMIKEEK
;
A
#
# COMPACT_ATOMS: atom_id res chain seq x y z
N MET A 1 12.88 25.16 -12.46
CA MET A 1 13.29 23.85 -11.92
C MET A 1 12.09 22.92 -11.96
N GLN A 2 12.25 21.71 -12.48
CA GLN A 2 11.17 20.73 -12.58
C GLN A 2 10.75 20.29 -11.17
N LYS A 3 9.45 20.37 -10.83
CA LYS A 3 8.94 19.88 -9.54
C LYS A 3 9.30 18.39 -9.41
N LYS A 4 9.88 17.98 -8.27
CA LYS A 4 10.00 16.56 -7.93
C LYS A 4 8.57 15.98 -7.89
N ARG A 5 8.28 15.03 -8.79
CA ARG A 5 6.96 14.40 -8.93
C ARG A 5 6.76 13.22 -7.98
N VAL A 6 7.83 12.76 -7.36
CA VAL A 6 7.83 11.62 -6.44
C VAL A 6 8.13 12.14 -5.04
N LYS A 7 7.27 11.78 -4.07
CA LYS A 7 7.37 12.21 -2.68
C LYS A 7 7.75 11.09 -1.71
N GLY A 8 7.49 9.85 -2.09
CA GLY A 8 7.83 8.67 -1.30
C GLY A 8 7.79 7.41 -2.15
N PHE A 9 8.45 6.37 -1.67
CA PHE A 9 8.39 5.03 -2.25
C PHE A 9 7.71 4.05 -1.28
N ILE A 10 6.91 3.14 -1.83
CA ILE A 10 6.36 1.99 -1.10
C ILE A 10 6.88 0.75 -1.79
N ILE A 11 7.50 -0.16 -1.03
CA ILE A 11 7.92 -1.46 -1.56
C ILE A 11 6.78 -2.44 -1.35
N ASN A 12 6.13 -2.84 -2.44
CA ASN A 12 4.98 -3.74 -2.38
C ASN A 12 5.38 -5.21 -2.59
N LYS A 13 4.55 -6.14 -2.11
CA LYS A 13 4.67 -7.60 -2.30
C LYS A 13 6.02 -8.17 -1.85
N PHE A 14 6.62 -7.58 -0.82
CA PHE A 14 7.93 -8.02 -0.35
C PHE A 14 7.85 -9.42 0.28
N ARG A 15 8.77 -10.30 -0.10
CA ARG A 15 8.92 -11.64 0.45
C ARG A 15 10.28 -11.77 1.11
N GLY A 16 10.31 -12.24 2.35
CA GLY A 16 11.53 -12.49 3.11
C GLY A 16 11.64 -11.64 4.37
N ASP A 17 12.81 -11.68 5.00
CA ASP A 17 13.07 -10.96 6.25
C ASP A 17 13.30 -9.45 5.96
N LYS A 18 12.45 -8.60 6.55
CA LYS A 18 12.57 -7.14 6.46
C LYS A 18 13.92 -6.62 6.94
N ASN A 19 14.59 -7.29 7.88
CA ASN A 19 15.89 -6.88 8.37
C ASN A 19 16.96 -6.92 7.28
N LEU A 20 16.87 -7.88 6.36
CA LEU A 20 17.78 -7.97 5.21
C LEU A 20 17.51 -6.85 4.20
N LEU A 21 16.27 -6.35 4.12
CA LEU A 21 15.88 -5.30 3.18
C LEU A 21 16.38 -3.90 3.58
N LYS A 22 16.69 -3.66 4.86
CA LYS A 22 17.08 -2.32 5.37
C LYS A 22 18.19 -1.66 4.56
N SER A 23 19.21 -2.42 4.16
CA SER A 23 20.32 -1.91 3.34
C SER A 23 19.87 -1.48 1.95
N GLY A 24 18.97 -2.23 1.32
CA GLY A 24 18.37 -1.89 0.02
C GLY A 24 17.45 -0.68 0.09
N LEU A 25 16.64 -0.55 1.15
CA LEU A 25 15.81 0.65 1.35
C LEU A 25 16.68 1.89 1.45
N LYS A 26 17.75 1.82 2.25
CA LYS A 26 18.69 2.93 2.41
C LYS A 26 19.34 3.32 1.09
N MET A 27 19.71 2.34 0.26
CA MET A 27 20.24 2.59 -1.07
C MET A 27 19.25 3.33 -1.98
N ILE A 28 17.96 3.00 -1.93
CA ILE A 28 16.92 3.70 -2.70
C ILE A 28 16.83 5.16 -2.23
N GLU A 29 16.80 5.40 -0.93
CA GLU A 29 16.73 6.74 -0.36
C GLU A 29 17.96 7.58 -0.72
N ASP A 30 19.16 6.99 -0.64
CA ASP A 30 20.42 7.68 -0.94
C ASP A 30 20.56 8.02 -2.43
N LEU A 31 20.09 7.14 -3.33
CA LEU A 31 20.14 7.37 -4.78
C LEU A 31 19.09 8.38 -5.26
N THR A 32 17.90 8.35 -4.67
CA THR A 32 16.75 9.15 -5.14
C THR A 32 16.58 10.46 -4.36
N GLY A 33 17.09 10.52 -3.14
CA GLY A 33 16.81 11.60 -2.19
C GLY A 33 15.32 11.70 -1.84
N VAL A 34 14.60 10.58 -1.89
CA VAL A 34 13.17 10.45 -1.59
C VAL A 34 12.98 9.29 -0.59
N PRO A 35 12.19 9.48 0.48
CA PRO A 35 12.06 8.47 1.53
C PRO A 35 11.31 7.21 1.05
N VAL A 36 11.65 6.07 1.64
CA VAL A 36 10.80 4.88 1.59
C VAL A 36 9.83 4.97 2.76
N VAL A 37 8.54 5.12 2.47
CA VAL A 37 7.49 5.32 3.48
C VAL A 37 6.85 4.02 3.94
N GLY A 38 7.24 2.87 3.38
CA GLY A 38 6.77 1.59 3.86
C GLY A 38 7.17 0.39 3.01
N VAL A 39 6.99 -0.80 3.60
CA VAL A 39 7.26 -2.10 2.97
C VAL A 39 6.09 -3.03 3.25
N VAL A 40 5.24 -3.22 2.25
CA VAL A 40 4.07 -4.08 2.33
C VAL A 40 4.48 -5.53 2.04
N PRO A 41 4.27 -6.47 2.98
CA PRO A 41 4.60 -7.87 2.77
C PRO A 41 3.72 -8.46 1.66
N TYR A 42 4.19 -9.55 1.07
CA TYR A 42 3.31 -10.38 0.25
C TYR A 42 2.25 -11.02 1.14
N SER A 43 1.02 -10.56 0.97
CA SER A 43 -0.17 -11.12 1.61
C SER A 43 -1.13 -11.57 0.52
N GLU A 44 -1.76 -12.72 0.71
CA GLU A 44 -2.87 -13.18 -0.13
C GLU A 44 -4.12 -12.41 0.30
N ILE A 45 -4.31 -11.23 -0.30
CA ILE A 45 -5.48 -10.39 -0.06
C ILE A 45 -6.35 -10.45 -1.30
N ASN A 46 -7.61 -10.80 -1.12
CA ASN A 46 -8.58 -10.94 -2.19
C ASN A 46 -9.44 -9.68 -2.29
N ILE A 47 -8.80 -8.53 -2.49
CA ILE A 47 -9.50 -7.30 -2.86
C ILE A 47 -9.85 -7.46 -4.33
N ALA A 48 -11.14 -7.58 -4.62
CA ALA A 48 -11.62 -7.56 -6.00
C ALA A 48 -11.11 -6.27 -6.68
N ASP A 49 -10.70 -6.34 -7.95
CA ASP A 49 -10.27 -5.17 -8.74
C ASP A 49 -11.26 -4.01 -8.52
N GLU A 50 -10.76 -2.78 -8.41
CA GLU A 50 -11.53 -1.58 -8.11
C GLU A 50 -12.81 -1.47 -8.98
N ASP A 51 -12.71 -1.83 -10.26
CA ASP A 51 -13.85 -1.91 -11.20
C ASP A 51 -14.77 -3.11 -10.93
N SER A 52 -14.18 -4.26 -10.57
CA SER A 52 -14.92 -5.49 -10.30
C SER A 52 -15.67 -5.47 -8.96
N LEU A 53 -15.32 -4.61 -7.99
CA LEU A 53 -16.13 -4.41 -6.78
C LEU A 53 -17.49 -3.81 -7.14
N ILE A 54 -17.50 -2.79 -8.02
CA ILE A 54 -18.72 -2.13 -8.47
C ILE A 54 -19.59 -3.11 -9.29
N ASP A 55 -18.96 -3.95 -10.12
CA ASP A 55 -19.67 -4.92 -10.96
C ASP A 55 -20.12 -6.17 -10.18
N LYS A 56 -19.32 -6.68 -9.23
CA LYS A 56 -19.70 -7.80 -8.33
C LYS A 56 -20.81 -7.42 -7.35
N MET A 57 -20.91 -6.14 -6.96
CA MET A 57 -22.05 -5.64 -6.18
C MET A 57 -23.35 -5.61 -6.98
N LYS A 58 -23.29 -5.55 -8.33
CA LYS A 58 -24.46 -5.60 -9.21
C LYS A 58 -24.88 -7.02 -9.56
N GLU A 59 -23.94 -7.94 -9.69
CA GLU A 59 -24.21 -9.36 -9.97
C GLU A 59 -24.06 -10.20 -8.71
N ALA A 60 -25.09 -10.19 -7.85
CA ALA A 60 -25.22 -11.18 -6.80
C ALA A 60 -25.39 -12.58 -7.42
N ASN A 61 -24.28 -13.25 -7.78
CA ASN A 61 -24.13 -14.70 -7.89
C ASN A 61 -22.71 -15.12 -8.32
N LYS A 62 -21.79 -15.22 -7.34
CA LYS A 62 -21.01 -16.44 -6.98
C LYS A 62 -19.96 -16.12 -5.91
N GLY A 63 -20.34 -16.33 -4.65
CA GLY A 63 -19.39 -16.67 -3.57
C GLY A 63 -18.62 -15.55 -2.88
N PHE A 64 -18.98 -14.28 -3.06
CA PHE A 64 -18.38 -13.19 -2.29
C PHE A 64 -19.46 -12.23 -1.79
N THR A 65 -19.64 -12.19 -0.48
CA THR A 65 -20.61 -11.33 0.21
C THR A 65 -20.02 -9.96 0.51
N ILE A 66 -20.88 -8.97 0.74
CA ILE A 66 -20.44 -7.63 1.20
C ILE A 66 -19.64 -7.75 2.51
N GLU A 67 -20.06 -8.63 3.41
CA GLU A 67 -19.38 -8.85 4.69
C GLU A 67 -17.96 -9.45 4.51
N GLU A 68 -17.76 -10.32 3.53
CA GLU A 68 -16.42 -10.85 3.18
C GLU A 68 -15.54 -9.76 2.56
N ALA A 69 -16.12 -8.88 1.74
CA ALA A 69 -15.41 -7.74 1.17
C ALA A 69 -14.94 -6.76 2.26
N ASP A 70 -15.82 -6.43 3.21
CA ASP A 70 -15.51 -5.55 4.33
C ASP A 70 -14.37 -6.13 5.19
N LYS A 71 -14.40 -7.44 5.46
CA LYS A 71 -13.33 -8.13 6.19
C LYS A 71 -11.98 -8.08 5.46
N GLU A 72 -11.97 -8.28 4.14
CA GLU A 72 -10.74 -8.17 3.34
C GLU A 72 -10.18 -6.73 3.35
N ILE A 73 -11.05 -5.72 3.25
CA ILE A 73 -10.66 -4.31 3.35
C ILE A 73 -10.07 -4.01 4.74
N GLU A 74 -10.69 -4.51 5.81
CA GLU A 74 -10.19 -4.33 7.17
C GLU A 74 -8.82 -5.00 7.36
N ASN A 75 -8.66 -6.23 6.87
CA ASN A 75 -7.39 -6.95 6.90
C ASN A 75 -6.29 -6.20 6.15
N PHE A 76 -6.61 -5.68 4.96
CA PHE A 76 -5.68 -4.88 4.19
C PHE A 76 -5.30 -3.58 4.90
N SER A 77 -6.27 -2.90 5.49
CA SER A 77 -6.05 -1.66 6.24
C SER A 77 -5.07 -1.88 7.39
N LYS A 78 -5.24 -2.95 8.16
CA LYS A 78 -4.30 -3.35 9.23
C LYS A 78 -2.88 -3.57 8.69
N ILE A 79 -2.76 -4.28 7.57
CA ILE A 79 -1.46 -4.50 6.93
C ILE A 79 -0.83 -3.16 6.53
N ILE A 80 -1.59 -2.24 5.94
CA ILE A 80 -1.05 -0.94 5.55
C ILE A 80 -0.59 -0.14 6.77
N GLU A 81 -1.41 -0.04 7.81
CA GLU A 81 -1.10 0.70 9.04
C GLU A 81 0.15 0.16 9.76
N GLU A 82 0.34 -1.16 9.77
CA GLU A 82 1.51 -1.79 10.40
C GLU A 82 2.80 -1.67 9.59
N ASN A 83 2.70 -1.41 8.28
CA ASN A 83 3.81 -1.53 7.35
C ASN A 83 4.19 -0.23 6.67
N MET A 84 3.43 0.85 6.89
CA MET A 84 3.62 2.15 6.26
C MET A 84 3.57 3.29 7.29
N ASP A 85 4.39 4.31 7.09
CA ASP A 85 4.38 5.54 7.88
C ASP A 85 3.24 6.45 7.40
N MET A 86 2.05 6.21 7.98
CA MET A 86 0.84 6.94 7.63
C MET A 86 0.92 8.42 8.01
N ASP A 87 1.59 8.77 9.12
CA ASP A 87 1.76 10.17 9.53
C ASP A 87 2.57 10.95 8.50
N LEU A 88 3.67 10.37 8.02
CA LEU A 88 4.49 10.94 6.97
C LEU A 88 3.71 11.07 5.65
N ILE A 89 2.94 10.06 5.27
CA ILE A 89 2.09 10.09 4.06
C ILE A 89 1.05 11.21 4.16
N TYR A 90 0.33 11.32 5.27
CA TYR A 90 -0.66 12.38 5.46
C TYR A 90 -0.02 13.76 5.44
N LYS A 91 1.18 13.92 6.02
CA LYS A 91 1.94 15.16 5.94
C LYS A 91 2.29 15.50 4.49
N MET A 92 2.80 14.54 3.73
CA MET A 92 3.16 14.72 2.31
C MET A 92 1.96 15.15 1.44
N ILE A 93 0.77 14.63 1.73
CA ILE A 93 -0.48 14.99 1.03
C ILE A 93 -0.93 16.40 1.43
N LYS A 94 -0.88 16.75 2.72
CA LYS A 94 -1.33 18.06 3.23
C LYS A 94 -0.45 19.22 2.76
N GLU A 95 0.84 18.99 2.53
CA GLU A 95 1.78 19.98 1.99
C GLU A 95 1.52 20.35 0.51
N GLU A 96 0.50 19.77 -0.16
CA GLU A 96 0.07 20.18 -1.51
C GLU A 96 -1.03 21.25 -1.57
N LYS A 97 -1.54 21.69 -0.41
CA LYS A 97 -2.49 22.81 -0.33
C LYS A 97 -1.80 24.12 -0.01
#